data_AF-X1KHI4-F1
#
_entry.id   AF-X1KHI4-F1
#
_cell.length_a   1.000
_cell.length_b   1.000
_cell.length_c   1.000
_cell.angle_alpha   90.00
_cell.angle_beta   90.00
_cell.angle_gamma   90.00
#
_symmetry.space_group_name_H-M   'P 1'
#
loop_
_entity.id
_entity.type
_entity.pdbx_description
1 polymer ?
#
loop_
_entity_poly.entity_id
_entity_poly.type
_entity_poly.pdbx_seq_one_letter_code
_entity_poly.pdbx_strand_id
1 'polypeptide(L)'
;MALKVPLKNPKPDFEEFKRVVKGEKGAERVHFVELFPDPEIVSSMADILEEKPARFSLSALLDSESLEEKKNFLRQWINWWYKMGYDYTTIIGQGISGLIFPGKSRKTKDTALISRKERTWVEEGKGMINSWEDFEKYPWPNPDKINYSLYEF
;
A
#
# COMPACT_ATOMS: atom_id res chain seq x y z
N MET A 1 25.88 -0.81 14.15
CA MET A 1 24.79 -0.20 14.92
C MET A 1 23.76 -1.29 15.17
N ALA A 2 23.40 -1.62 16.42
CA ALA A 2 22.39 -2.65 16.68
C ALA A 2 20.99 -2.04 16.51
N LEU A 3 20.17 -2.58 15.61
CA LEU A 3 18.77 -2.17 15.49
C LEU A 3 18.04 -2.50 16.79
N LYS A 4 17.41 -1.50 17.42
CA LYS A 4 16.52 -1.66 18.57
C LYS A 4 15.07 -1.95 18.12
N VAL A 5 14.90 -2.83 17.14
CA VAL A 5 13.58 -3.24 16.64
C VAL A 5 13.39 -4.71 17.05
N PRO A 6 12.25 -5.10 17.64
CA PRO A 6 12.03 -6.45 18.17
C PRO A 6 11.78 -7.49 17.06
N LEU A 7 12.63 -7.54 16.03
CA LEU A 7 12.50 -8.40 14.85
C LEU A 7 12.38 -9.90 15.21
N LYS A 8 13.03 -10.31 16.31
CA LYS A 8 13.03 -11.71 16.78
C LYS A 8 11.73 -12.11 17.47
N ASN A 9 11.09 -11.18 18.18
CA ASN A 9 9.86 -11.44 18.93
C ASN A 9 8.94 -10.21 18.87
N PRO A 10 8.36 -9.93 17.69
CA PRO A 10 7.43 -8.83 17.54
C PRO A 10 6.19 -9.06 18.41
N LYS A 11 5.62 -7.98 18.95
CA LYS A 11 4.43 -8.01 19.80
C LYS A 11 3.40 -6.96 19.35
N PRO A 12 2.88 -7.08 18.12
CA PRO A 12 1.84 -6.18 17.67
C PRO A 12 0.52 -6.48 18.40
N ASP A 13 -0.31 -5.46 18.60
CA ASP A 13 -1.62 -5.54 19.25
C ASP A 13 -2.69 -4.98 18.33
N PHE A 14 -3.15 -5.83 17.42
CA PHE A 14 -4.16 -5.49 16.41
C PHE A 14 -5.53 -5.20 17.04
N GLU A 15 -5.88 -5.87 18.15
CA GLU A 15 -7.17 -5.67 18.79
C GLU A 15 -7.21 -4.38 19.60
N GLU A 16 -6.14 -4.01 20.30
CA GLU A 16 -6.05 -2.69 20.92
C GLU A 16 -6.15 -1.60 19.84
N PHE A 17 -5.31 -1.68 18.80
CA PHE A 17 -5.29 -0.66 17.75
C PHE A 17 -6.68 -0.46 17.12
N LYS A 18 -7.37 -1.55 16.80
CA LYS A 18 -8.75 -1.54 16.30
C LYS A 18 -9.72 -0.86 17.26
N ARG A 19 -9.67 -1.16 18.56
CA ARG A 19 -10.54 -0.52 19.57
C ARG A 19 -10.24 0.97 19.72
N VAL A 20 -8.96 1.36 19.66
CA VAL A 20 -8.52 2.76 19.70
C VAL A 20 -9.03 3.54 18.49
N VAL A 21 -8.84 3.01 17.28
CA VAL A 21 -9.30 3.66 16.03
C VAL A 21 -10.84 3.77 15.99
N LYS A 22 -11.56 2.81 16.58
CA LYS A 22 -13.01 2.87 16.74
C LYS A 22 -13.49 3.82 17.85
N GLY A 23 -12.59 4.37 18.65
CA GLY A 23 -12.94 5.22 19.80
C GLY A 23 -13.56 4.47 20.99
N GLU A 24 -13.45 3.13 21.02
CA GLU A 24 -13.99 2.27 22.09
C GLU A 24 -13.11 2.27 23.34
N LYS A 25 -11.86 2.73 23.23
CA LYS A 25 -10.84 2.74 24.28
C LYS A 25 -9.78 3.83 24.00
N GLY A 26 -9.18 4.40 25.04
CA GLY A 26 -7.95 5.20 24.93
C GLY A 26 -6.70 4.33 24.84
N ALA A 27 -5.72 4.73 24.03
CA ALA A 27 -4.51 3.94 23.80
C ALA A 27 -3.65 3.81 25.07
N GLU A 28 -3.19 2.59 25.39
CA GLU A 28 -2.25 2.36 26.50
C GLU A 28 -0.78 2.60 26.09
N ARG A 29 -0.53 2.65 24.78
CA ARG A 29 0.77 2.96 24.19
C ARG A 29 0.63 3.76 22.89
N VAL A 30 1.75 4.31 22.42
CA VAL A 30 1.81 4.93 21.10
C VAL A 30 1.79 3.84 20.04
N HIS A 31 0.76 3.84 19.20
CA HIS A 31 0.68 2.99 18.01
C HIS A 31 1.35 3.70 16.83
N PHE A 32 2.20 2.98 16.10
CA PHE A 32 2.86 3.50 14.90
C PHE A 32 2.01 3.20 13.66
N VAL A 33 1.96 4.18 12.75
CA VAL A 33 1.28 4.08 11.46
C VAL A 33 2.25 4.48 10.36
N GLU A 34 2.39 3.60 9.37
CA GLU A 34 3.03 3.82 8.08
C GLU A 34 1.96 3.70 6.96
N LEU A 35 1.89 4.67 6.06
CA LEU A 35 0.90 4.63 4.99
C LEU A 35 1.44 3.91 3.76
N PHE A 36 2.71 4.13 3.39
CA PHE A 36 3.32 3.56 2.20
C PHE A 36 4.81 3.35 2.44
N PRO A 37 5.23 2.17 2.92
CA PRO A 37 6.65 1.91 3.08
C PRO A 37 7.30 1.85 1.70
N ASP A 38 8.39 2.60 1.54
CA ASP A 38 9.13 2.63 0.28
C ASP A 38 9.66 1.23 -0.08
N PRO A 39 9.55 0.79 -1.35
CA PRO A 39 10.03 -0.52 -1.79
C PRO A 39 11.50 -0.78 -1.43
N GLU A 40 12.33 0.26 -1.45
CA GLU A 40 13.74 0.22 -1.10
C GLU A 40 13.94 -0.12 0.40
N ILE A 41 13.08 0.39 1.28
CA ILE A 41 13.08 0.07 2.72
C ILE A 41 12.60 -1.36 2.93
N VAL A 42 11.51 -1.76 2.27
CA VAL A 42 10.98 -3.12 2.36
C VAL A 42 12.01 -4.15 1.88
N SER A 43 12.68 -3.89 0.76
CA SER A 43 13.75 -4.74 0.22
C SER A 43 14.94 -4.84 1.18
N SER A 44 15.40 -3.70 1.72
CA SER A 44 16.51 -3.68 2.67
C SER A 44 16.18 -4.48 3.94
N MET A 45 14.92 -4.42 4.39
CA MET A 45 14.47 -5.22 5.54
C MET A 45 14.36 -6.70 5.20
N ALA A 46 13.96 -7.08 3.98
CA ALA A 46 13.95 -8.48 3.56
C ALA A 46 15.36 -9.10 3.64
N ASP A 47 16.39 -8.37 3.21
CA ASP A 47 17.79 -8.81 3.33
C ASP A 47 18.21 -9.00 4.81
N ILE A 48 17.83 -8.07 5.69
CA ILE A 48 18.08 -8.16 7.14
C ILE A 48 17.36 -9.35 7.77
N LEU A 49 16.18 -9.71 7.26
CA LEU A 49 15.38 -10.84 7.71
C LEU A 49 15.83 -12.17 7.07
N GLU A 50 16.83 -12.15 6.18
CA GLU A 50 17.26 -13.30 5.38
C GLU A 50 16.11 -13.91 4.54
N GLU A 51 15.15 -13.07 4.14
CA GLU A 51 14.01 -13.46 3.32
C GLU A 51 14.28 -13.13 1.86
N LYS A 52 13.94 -14.06 0.95
CA LYS A 52 13.97 -13.76 -0.48
C LYS A 52 12.77 -12.86 -0.81
N PRO A 53 12.99 -11.58 -1.18
CA PRO A 53 11.88 -10.68 -1.44
C PRO A 53 11.02 -11.22 -2.59
N ALA A 54 9.72 -11.35 -2.34
CA ALA A 54 8.73 -11.33 -3.41
C ALA A 54 8.99 -10.05 -4.20
N ARG A 55 8.72 -10.07 -5.50
CA ARG A 55 8.90 -8.90 -6.35
C ARG A 55 8.06 -7.75 -5.77
N PHE A 56 8.66 -6.86 -4.96
CA PHE A 56 7.99 -5.79 -4.22
C PHE A 56 7.66 -4.61 -5.14
N SER A 57 7.11 -4.92 -6.32
CA SER A 57 6.37 -3.92 -7.08
C SER A 57 4.91 -4.28 -6.99
N LEU A 58 4.16 -3.42 -6.33
CA LEU A 58 2.70 -3.44 -6.37
C LEU A 58 2.20 -3.48 -7.82
N SER A 59 2.90 -2.82 -8.76
CA SER A 59 2.54 -2.91 -10.19
C SER A 59 2.71 -4.33 -10.73
N ALA A 60 3.80 -5.01 -10.38
CA ALA A 60 4.06 -6.39 -10.85
C ALA A 60 3.08 -7.41 -10.24
N LEU A 61 2.62 -7.17 -9.01
CA LEU A 61 1.56 -7.97 -8.39
C LEU A 61 0.24 -7.85 -9.17
N LEU A 62 -0.10 -6.63 -9.58
CA LEU A 62 -1.33 -6.34 -10.31
C LEU A 62 -1.29 -6.86 -11.75
N ASP A 63 -0.12 -6.82 -12.38
CA ASP A 63 0.11 -7.35 -13.73
C ASP A 63 0.23 -8.88 -13.74
N SER A 64 0.42 -9.54 -12.59
CA SER A 64 0.48 -10.99 -12.51
C SER A 64 -0.91 -11.62 -12.66
N GLU A 65 -1.03 -12.61 -13.54
CA GLU A 65 -2.23 -13.44 -13.65
C GLU A 65 -2.23 -14.60 -12.64
N SER A 66 -1.10 -14.87 -11.98
CA SER A 66 -0.94 -15.99 -11.06
C SER A 66 -1.48 -15.67 -9.66
N LEU A 67 -2.55 -16.36 -9.26
CA LEU A 67 -3.08 -16.26 -7.91
C LEU A 67 -2.06 -16.68 -6.83
N GLU A 68 -1.20 -17.65 -7.15
CA GLU A 68 -0.19 -18.14 -6.20
C GLU A 68 0.92 -17.11 -5.97
N GLU A 69 1.35 -16.40 -7.02
CA GLU A 69 2.29 -15.28 -6.87
C GLU A 69 1.69 -14.16 -6.01
N LYS A 70 0.39 -13.89 -6.19
CA LYS A 70 -0.34 -12.90 -5.39
C LYS A 70 -0.41 -13.26 -3.91
N LYS A 71 -0.75 -14.51 -3.60
CA LYS A 71 -0.77 -15.03 -2.23
C LYS A 71 0.62 -14.99 -1.59
N ASN A 72 1.66 -15.37 -2.33
CA ASN A 72 3.04 -15.33 -1.81
C ASN A 72 3.50 -13.90 -1.49
N PHE A 73 3.14 -12.92 -2.33
CA PHE A 73 3.35 -11.52 -2.00
C PHE A 73 2.61 -11.11 -0.73
N LEU A 74 1.31 -11.44 -0.59
CA LEU A 74 0.53 -11.08 0.60
C LEU A 74 1.11 -11.70 1.88
N ARG A 75 1.58 -12.96 1.84
CA ARG A 75 2.26 -13.59 2.99
C ARG A 75 3.49 -12.80 3.41
N GLN A 76 4.36 -12.46 2.46
CA GLN A 76 5.57 -11.69 2.75
C GLN A 76 5.25 -10.28 3.24
N TRP A 77 4.25 -9.64 2.63
CA TRP A 77 3.79 -8.32 3.05
C TRP A 77 3.28 -8.33 4.49
N ILE A 78 2.36 -9.24 4.83
CA ILE A 78 1.85 -9.41 6.21
C ILE A 78 3.00 -9.69 7.19
N ASN A 79 3.92 -10.59 6.80
CA ASN A 79 5.07 -10.93 7.64
C ASN A 79 5.99 -9.72 7.87
N TRP A 80 6.22 -8.87 6.85
CA TRP A 80 6.99 -7.64 7.00
C TRP A 80 6.34 -6.71 8.05
N TRP A 81 5.04 -6.40 7.92
CA TRP A 81 4.32 -5.54 8.87
C TRP A 81 4.38 -6.09 10.30
N TYR A 82 4.17 -7.41 10.43
CA TYR A 82 4.26 -8.12 11.70
C TYR A 82 5.66 -8.02 12.32
N LYS A 83 6.72 -8.31 11.54
CA LYS A 83 8.12 -8.27 12.01
C LYS A 83 8.58 -6.87 12.38
N MET A 84 8.08 -5.86 11.67
CA MET A 84 8.34 -4.46 11.99
C MET A 84 7.59 -3.97 13.24
N GLY A 85 6.64 -4.77 13.76
CA GLY A 85 5.93 -4.50 15.01
C GLY A 85 4.77 -3.52 14.86
N TYR A 86 4.25 -3.36 13.64
CA TYR A 86 3.05 -2.56 13.41
C TYR A 86 1.80 -3.30 13.88
N ASP A 87 0.89 -2.55 14.47
CA ASP A 87 -0.37 -3.06 15.04
C ASP A 87 -1.49 -3.23 14.00
N TYR A 88 -1.14 -3.14 12.72
CA TYR A 88 -2.02 -3.30 11.58
C TYR A 88 -1.17 -3.64 10.34
N THR A 89 -1.86 -4.00 9.26
CA THR A 89 -1.27 -4.14 7.93
C THR A 89 -2.16 -3.40 6.94
N THR A 90 -1.64 -3.15 5.75
CA THR A 90 -2.35 -2.39 4.73
C THR A 90 -2.44 -3.17 3.45
N ILE A 91 -3.62 -3.29 2.86
CA ILE A 91 -3.77 -3.72 1.46
C ILE A 91 -4.02 -2.46 0.66
N ILE A 92 -2.98 -1.82 0.11
CA ILE A 92 -3.13 -0.51 -0.54
C ILE A 92 -2.75 -0.57 -2.01
N GLY A 93 -3.64 0.01 -2.81
CA GLY A 93 -3.45 0.31 -4.21
C GLY A 93 -4.79 0.48 -4.90
N GLN A 94 -4.94 1.55 -5.71
CA GLN A 94 -6.08 1.68 -6.63
C GLN A 94 -6.19 0.45 -7.55
N GLY A 95 -5.06 -0.20 -7.86
CA GLY A 95 -5.07 -1.44 -8.63
C GLY A 95 -5.52 -2.68 -7.84
N ILE A 96 -5.33 -2.73 -6.51
CA ILE A 96 -5.79 -3.89 -5.72
C ILE A 96 -7.31 -3.87 -5.57
N SER A 97 -7.87 -2.69 -5.31
CA SER A 97 -9.32 -2.51 -5.18
C SER A 97 -10.05 -2.51 -6.53
N GLY A 98 -9.35 -2.41 -7.66
CA GLY A 98 -9.97 -2.23 -8.98
C GLY A 98 -10.74 -0.91 -9.15
N LEU A 99 -10.75 -0.05 -8.11
CA LEU A 99 -11.41 1.24 -8.08
C LEU A 99 -10.45 2.30 -8.65
N ILE A 100 -10.34 2.30 -9.98
CA ILE A 100 -9.57 3.30 -10.70
C ILE A 100 -10.49 4.48 -11.00
N PHE A 101 -10.11 5.66 -10.52
CA PHE A 101 -10.75 6.93 -10.86
C PHE A 101 -9.80 7.70 -11.79
N PRO A 102 -10.04 7.67 -13.12
CA PRO A 102 -9.10 8.26 -14.09
C PRO A 102 -8.87 9.76 -13.83
N GLY A 103 -7.63 10.07 -13.46
CA GLY A 103 -7.13 11.42 -13.18
C GLY A 103 -6.50 12.10 -14.40
N LYS A 104 -6.41 13.43 -14.38
CA LYS A 104 -5.54 14.20 -15.27
C LYS A 104 -4.25 14.39 -14.51
N SER A 105 -3.15 14.16 -15.22
CA SER A 105 -1.83 14.27 -14.63
C SER A 105 -0.86 14.87 -15.62
N ARG A 106 0.18 15.49 -15.08
CA ARG A 106 1.31 16.01 -15.83
C ARG A 106 2.52 15.18 -15.48
N LYS A 107 3.29 14.81 -16.50
CA LYS A 107 4.55 14.09 -16.32
C LYS A 107 5.70 15.04 -16.54
N THR A 108 6.69 14.98 -15.66
CA THR A 108 7.95 15.71 -15.79
C THR A 108 9.10 14.75 -15.61
N LYS A 109 10.32 15.16 -16.02
CA LYS A 109 11.53 14.45 -15.62
C LYS A 109 11.60 14.40 -14.09
N ASP A 110 11.92 13.23 -13.55
CA ASP A 110 12.12 13.07 -12.11
C ASP A 110 13.53 13.52 -11.73
N THR A 111 13.63 14.57 -10.91
CA THR A 111 14.88 15.21 -10.49
C THR A 111 15.41 14.68 -9.15
N ALA A 112 14.74 13.68 -8.56
CA ALA A 112 15.19 13.03 -7.34
C ALA A 112 16.53 12.30 -7.53
N LEU A 113 17.30 12.16 -6.45
CA LEU A 113 18.58 11.43 -6.43
C LEU A 113 18.39 9.97 -6.88
N ILE A 114 17.33 9.32 -6.39
CA ILE A 114 16.89 7.98 -6.80
C ILE A 114 15.73 8.16 -7.79
N SER A 115 16.07 8.55 -9.02
CA SER A 115 15.09 8.89 -10.06
C SER A 115 14.35 7.67 -10.59
N ARG A 116 13.02 7.79 -10.77
CA ARG A 116 12.17 6.79 -11.45
C ARG A 116 11.89 7.16 -12.92
N LYS A 117 12.79 7.93 -13.55
CA LYS A 117 12.70 8.50 -14.92
C LYS A 117 11.67 9.63 -15.03
N GLU A 118 10.40 9.32 -14.76
CA GLU A 118 9.30 10.27 -14.84
C GLU A 118 8.63 10.43 -13.47
N ARG A 119 8.18 11.65 -13.16
CA ARG A 119 7.33 11.95 -12.02
C ARG A 119 5.98 12.44 -12.52
N THR A 120 4.92 11.83 -11.99
CA THR A 120 3.54 12.18 -12.29
C THR A 120 3.01 13.10 -11.20
N TRP A 121 2.47 14.25 -11.61
CA TRP A 121 1.83 15.23 -10.76
C TRP A 121 0.34 15.29 -11.07
N VAL A 122 -0.49 15.45 -10.05
CA VAL A 122 -1.92 15.69 -10.26
C VAL A 122 -2.09 17.04 -10.97
N GLU A 123 -3.05 17.12 -11.89
CA GLU A 123 -3.45 18.40 -12.50
C GLU A 123 -4.20 19.25 -11.47
N GLU A 124 -3.64 20.41 -11.11
CA GLU A 124 -4.27 21.34 -10.18
C GLU A 124 -4.93 22.54 -10.88
N GLY A 125 -4.56 22.83 -12.14
CA GLY A 125 -5.06 24.01 -12.86
C GLY A 125 -6.50 23.90 -13.36
N LYS A 126 -6.99 22.68 -13.55
CA LYS A 126 -8.38 22.39 -13.93
C LYS A 126 -8.80 21.07 -13.31
N GLY A 127 -9.96 21.08 -12.65
CA GLY A 127 -10.53 19.88 -12.06
C GLY A 127 -10.80 18.80 -13.10
N MET A 128 -10.94 17.56 -12.65
CA MET A 128 -11.35 16.47 -13.53
C MET A 128 -12.78 16.69 -14.05
N ILE A 129 -13.68 16.97 -13.12
CA ILE A 129 -15.11 17.21 -13.36
C ILE A 129 -15.35 18.70 -13.06
N ASN A 130 -15.61 19.50 -14.10
CA ASN A 130 -15.88 20.94 -13.95
C ASN A 130 -17.29 21.34 -14.37
N SER A 131 -18.08 20.38 -14.85
CA SER A 131 -19.45 20.58 -15.30
C SER A 131 -20.28 19.32 -15.07
N TRP A 132 -21.60 19.45 -15.17
CA TRP A 132 -22.49 18.30 -15.18
C TRP A 132 -22.23 17.37 -16.37
N GLU A 133 -21.89 17.93 -17.53
CA GLU A 133 -21.52 17.12 -18.70
C GLU A 133 -20.26 16.27 -18.45
N ASP A 134 -19.24 16.83 -17.78
CA ASP A 134 -18.04 16.08 -17.39
C ASP A 134 -18.41 14.95 -16.42
N PHE A 135 -19.32 15.21 -15.47
CA PHE A 135 -19.78 14.23 -14.48
C PHE A 135 -20.50 13.04 -15.15
N GLU A 136 -21.43 13.31 -16.05
CA GLU A 136 -22.21 12.29 -16.77
C GLU A 136 -21.33 11.44 -17.70
N LYS A 137 -20.27 12.04 -18.27
CA LYS A 137 -19.32 11.35 -19.16
C LYS A 137 -18.17 10.68 -18.43
N TYR A 138 -18.00 10.93 -17.14
CA TYR A 138 -16.86 10.44 -16.40
C TYR A 138 -16.87 8.90 -16.35
N PRO A 139 -15.75 8.21 -16.62
CA PRO A 139 -15.66 6.75 -16.58
C PRO A 139 -15.64 6.24 -15.13
N TRP A 140 -16.79 6.27 -14.47
CA TRP A 140 -16.96 5.75 -13.11
C TRP A 140 -16.60 4.25 -13.05
N PRO A 141 -15.82 3.82 -12.04
CA PRO A 141 -15.52 2.40 -11.89
C PRO A 141 -16.80 1.61 -11.61
N ASN A 142 -16.92 0.42 -12.20
CA ASN A 142 -18.05 -0.48 -11.94
C ASN A 142 -17.73 -1.32 -10.68
N PRO A 143 -18.49 -1.18 -9.58
CA PRO A 143 -18.25 -1.93 -8.35
C PRO A 143 -18.37 -3.45 -8.52
N ASP A 144 -19.18 -3.93 -9.47
CA ASP A 144 -19.36 -5.37 -9.74
C ASP A 144 -18.12 -6.00 -10.39
N LYS A 145 -17.17 -5.18 -10.88
CA LYS A 145 -15.92 -5.64 -11.48
C LYS A 145 -14.75 -5.65 -10.49
N ILE A 146 -14.99 -5.31 -9.22
CA ILE A 146 -13.96 -5.34 -8.18
C ILE A 146 -13.62 -6.79 -7.84
N ASN A 147 -12.33 -7.11 -7.83
CA ASN A 147 -11.84 -8.41 -7.41
C ASN A 147 -11.47 -8.38 -5.93
N TYR A 148 -12.31 -9.01 -5.09
CA TYR A 148 -12.09 -9.07 -3.63
C TYR A 148 -11.15 -10.20 -3.18
N SER A 149 -10.68 -11.07 -4.07
CA SER A 149 -9.89 -12.26 -3.69
C SER A 149 -8.62 -11.96 -2.89
N LEU A 150 -8.05 -10.76 -3.02
CA LEU A 150 -6.88 -10.33 -2.23
C LEU A 150 -7.25 -9.82 -0.83
N TYR A 151 -8.48 -9.36 -0.62
CA TYR A 151 -9.01 -8.95 0.69
C TYR A 151 -9.48 -10.13 1.53
N GLU A 152 -9.82 -11.25 0.89
CA GLU A 152 -10.28 -12.49 1.54
C GLU A 152 -9.12 -13.44 1.93
N PHE A 153 -7.87 -13.01 1.73
CA PHE A 153 -6.67 -13.80 1.97
C PHE A 153 -6.33 -13.97 3.46
#